data_AF-A0A7W9N0Y6-F1
#
_entry.id   AF-A0A7W9N0Y6-F1
#
_cell.length_a   1.000
_cell.length_b   1.000
_cell.length_c   1.000
_cell.angle_alpha   90.00
_cell.angle_beta   90.00
_cell.angle_gamma   90.00
#
_symmetry.space_group_name_H-M   'P 1'
#
loop_
_entity.id
_entity.type
_entity.pdbx_description
1 polymer ?
#
loop_
_entity_poly.entity_id
_entity_poly.type
_entity_poly.pdbx_seq_one_letter_code
_entity_poly.pdbx_strand_id
1 'polypeptide(L)'
;MRHPFVDYLEGLLGSLEHVTEGDVARYIPILAEADPSLSAVAVATTSGRVHTAGDADAEFSIQSVSKPFTYAGALEDRGVELVDEYVALNPSGEAFNELSLEADSHRPDNAMINAGAIAVHQLLVGPGATPAERTERAVSLMSTLAGRRLRVDERTFESEMANADRNLALGHMLRSHGILQDRAEDVVAGYIAQCSVMVNVRDLAVMGATLASGGIHPLTGDRVLSSLVCRQVLSVMSSAGMYDAAGQWMAHVGIPAKSGVSGAVLGALPGQVGIGTYSPRLDPFGNSVRGVEMCRIMSEDLDLHIMEADAIGSTVVRSVRREGDTVHLHLQGVIRFGGGESVLAAMTELGTGADPDPVDWAHCFYPFSEEPDTAAGRAAAQDEGRTAAEALEQEAPVRAVVVHLERVDRVAPVGRRLIEDGLKRLRADGVQVRVEDPDGVLTGG
;
A
#
# COMPACT_ATOMS: atom_id res chain seq x y z
N MET A 1 -8.85 -21.79 20.56
CA MET A 1 -7.38 -21.62 20.57
C MET A 1 -7.06 -20.13 20.42
N ARG A 2 -5.97 -19.63 21.03
CA ARG A 2 -5.45 -18.28 20.75
C ARG A 2 -4.85 -18.27 19.34
N HIS A 3 -4.90 -17.14 18.64
CA HIS A 3 -4.30 -17.02 17.31
C HIS A 3 -2.77 -17.00 17.45
N PRO A 4 -2.02 -17.95 16.84
CA PRO A 4 -0.59 -18.14 17.09
C PRO A 4 0.26 -16.93 16.66
N PHE A 5 -0.23 -16.12 15.73
CA PHE A 5 0.45 -14.89 15.33
C PHE A 5 0.61 -13.88 16.48
N VAL A 6 -0.27 -13.90 17.49
CA VAL A 6 -0.09 -13.07 18.68
C VAL A 6 1.11 -13.55 19.50
N ASP A 7 1.27 -14.87 19.63
CA ASP A 7 2.43 -15.47 20.31
C ASP A 7 3.73 -15.19 19.54
N TYR A 8 3.68 -15.16 18.20
CA TYR A 8 4.80 -14.72 17.35
C TYR A 8 5.22 -13.28 17.65
N LEU A 9 4.27 -12.33 17.68
CA LEU A 9 4.57 -10.93 17.98
C LEU A 9 5.10 -10.74 19.41
N GLU A 10 4.60 -11.50 20.39
CA GLU A 10 5.16 -11.51 21.74
C GLU A 10 6.60 -12.05 21.77
N GLY A 11 6.87 -13.13 21.03
CA GLY A 11 8.23 -13.68 20.85
C GLY A 11 9.19 -12.73 20.15
N LEU A 12 8.70 -11.99 19.15
CA LEU A 12 9.45 -10.94 18.44
C LEU A 12 9.87 -9.81 19.41
N LEU A 13 8.96 -9.34 20.25
CA LEU A 13 9.31 -8.32 21.25
C LEU A 13 10.32 -8.87 22.26
N GLY A 14 10.13 -10.10 22.73
CA GLY A 14 11.04 -10.78 23.65
C GLY A 14 12.46 -10.94 23.09
N SER A 15 12.59 -11.23 21.79
CA SER A 15 13.90 -11.36 21.14
C SER A 15 14.66 -10.02 21.10
N LEU A 16 13.96 -8.88 21.16
CA LEU A 16 14.56 -7.53 21.09
C LEU A 16 14.74 -6.83 22.43
N GLU A 17 14.37 -7.47 23.56
CA GLU A 17 14.49 -6.87 24.90
C GLU A 17 15.92 -6.42 25.23
N HIS A 18 16.93 -7.15 24.74
CA HIS A 18 18.33 -6.86 24.96
C HIS A 18 18.87 -5.68 24.13
N VAL A 19 18.18 -5.32 23.04
CA VAL A 19 18.57 -4.21 22.15
C VAL A 19 18.23 -2.91 22.85
N THR A 20 19.24 -2.26 23.43
CA THR A 20 19.08 -1.06 24.27
C THR A 20 19.92 0.12 23.78
N GLU A 21 20.42 0.05 22.55
CA GLU A 21 21.13 1.15 21.89
C GLU A 21 20.19 2.28 21.46
N GLY A 22 20.78 3.39 20.99
CA GLY A 22 20.07 4.60 20.61
C GLY A 22 19.66 5.48 21.80
N ASP A 23 18.99 6.58 21.48
CA ASP A 23 18.51 7.55 22.48
C ASP A 23 17.19 8.18 22.02
N VAL A 24 16.41 8.74 22.94
CA VAL A 24 15.18 9.48 22.62
C VAL A 24 15.50 10.79 21.89
N ALA A 25 14.55 11.33 21.14
CA ALA A 25 14.72 12.61 20.45
C ALA A 25 14.87 13.77 21.46
N ARG A 26 16.10 14.26 21.64
CA ARG A 26 16.42 15.31 22.63
C ARG A 26 16.16 16.74 22.16
N TYR A 27 16.07 16.97 20.85
CA TYR A 27 15.91 18.30 20.28
C TYR A 27 14.46 18.81 20.36
N ILE A 28 13.50 17.94 20.66
CA ILE A 28 12.11 18.30 21.01
C ILE A 28 11.93 17.93 22.50
N PRO A 29 11.87 18.92 23.41
CA PRO A 29 11.86 18.68 24.85
C PRO A 29 10.83 17.65 25.33
N ILE A 30 9.59 17.71 24.81
CA ILE A 30 8.54 16.77 25.22
C ILE A 30 8.84 15.31 24.82
N LEU A 31 9.55 15.08 23.71
CA LEU A 31 9.92 13.73 23.27
C LEU A 31 11.08 13.16 24.08
N ALA A 32 11.91 14.03 24.67
CA ALA A 32 12.98 13.63 25.56
C ALA A 32 12.46 13.06 26.90
N GLU A 33 11.18 13.30 27.23
CA GLU A 33 10.49 12.76 28.42
C GLU A 33 9.88 11.37 28.18
N ALA A 34 9.90 10.86 26.94
CA ALA A 34 9.32 9.56 26.61
C ALA A 34 10.02 8.43 27.39
N ASP A 35 9.23 7.46 27.88
CA ASP A 35 9.78 6.27 28.55
C ASP A 35 10.50 5.38 27.51
N PRO A 36 11.84 5.29 27.57
CA PRO A 36 12.61 4.59 26.56
C PRO A 36 12.49 3.06 26.64
N SER A 37 11.79 2.52 27.63
CA SER A 37 11.56 1.08 27.78
C SER A 37 10.37 0.56 26.99
N LEU A 38 9.48 1.45 26.54
CA LEU A 38 8.28 1.09 25.79
C LEU A 38 8.62 0.40 24.48
N SER A 39 7.87 -0.66 24.18
CA SER A 39 8.05 -1.45 22.96
C SER A 39 6.72 -2.09 22.56
N ALA A 40 6.25 -1.79 21.36
CA ALA A 40 4.97 -2.29 20.87
C ALA A 40 4.99 -2.56 19.37
N VAL A 41 4.19 -3.53 18.95
CA VAL A 41 3.96 -3.87 17.55
C VAL A 41 2.49 -4.20 17.30
N ALA A 42 2.01 -3.77 16.15
CA ALA A 42 0.70 -4.09 15.63
C ALA A 42 0.77 -4.43 14.14
N VAL A 43 -0.01 -5.42 13.73
CA VAL A 43 -0.17 -5.82 12.33
C VAL A 43 -1.66 -5.92 12.03
N ALA A 44 -2.11 -5.18 11.02
CA ALA A 44 -3.47 -5.23 10.52
C ALA A 44 -3.47 -5.87 9.13
N THR A 45 -4.28 -6.91 8.93
CA THR A 45 -4.43 -7.55 7.61
C THR A 45 -5.38 -6.74 6.74
N THR A 46 -5.22 -6.84 5.42
CA THR A 46 -6.18 -6.27 4.45
C THR A 46 -7.58 -6.88 4.58
N SER A 47 -7.71 -8.03 5.25
CA SER A 47 -8.97 -8.70 5.59
C SER A 47 -9.62 -8.26 6.90
N GLY A 48 -9.05 -7.27 7.61
CA GLY A 48 -9.70 -6.67 8.79
C GLY A 48 -9.35 -7.29 10.13
N ARG A 49 -8.31 -8.13 10.22
CA ARG A 49 -7.81 -8.62 11.52
C ARG A 49 -6.69 -7.72 12.02
N VAL A 50 -6.65 -7.47 13.33
CA VAL A 50 -5.59 -6.65 13.95
C VAL A 50 -4.98 -7.40 15.12
N HIS A 51 -3.69 -7.69 15.02
CA HIS A 51 -2.89 -8.40 16.01
C HIS A 51 -1.91 -7.43 16.65
N THR A 52 -1.73 -7.52 17.97
CA THR A 52 -0.91 -6.58 18.74
C THR A 52 -0.14 -7.29 19.85
N ALA A 53 1.04 -6.79 20.20
CA ALA A 53 1.81 -7.21 21.36
C ALA A 53 2.55 -6.01 21.99
N GLY A 54 2.95 -6.15 23.26
CA GLY A 54 3.67 -5.11 24.01
C GLY A 54 2.78 -3.96 24.46
N ASP A 55 3.36 -2.76 24.53
CA ASP A 55 2.70 -1.53 25.00
C ASP A 55 1.74 -0.93 23.95
N ALA A 56 0.86 -1.76 23.37
CA ALA A 56 0.12 -1.43 22.16
C ALA A 56 -0.90 -0.29 22.30
N ASP A 57 -1.29 0.04 23.54
CA ASP A 57 -2.22 1.13 23.86
C ASP A 57 -1.52 2.45 24.21
N ALA A 58 -0.18 2.47 24.30
CA ALA A 58 0.57 3.69 24.53
C ALA A 58 0.36 4.66 23.36
N GLU A 59 -0.14 5.87 23.66
CA GLU A 59 -0.28 6.93 22.66
C GLU A 59 0.99 7.78 22.58
N PHE A 60 1.36 8.16 21.36
CA PHE A 60 2.51 9.01 21.04
C PHE A 60 2.17 9.93 19.86
N SER A 61 2.89 11.05 19.74
CA SER A 61 2.74 11.93 18.58
C SER A 61 3.22 11.22 17.31
N ILE A 62 2.43 11.27 16.23
CA ILE A 62 2.71 10.58 14.97
C ILE A 62 3.95 11.11 14.24
N GLN A 63 4.30 12.39 14.41
CA GLN A 63 5.47 13.01 13.81
C GLN A 63 5.52 12.82 12.28
N SER A 64 6.71 12.61 11.70
CA SER A 64 6.92 12.36 10.26
C SER A 64 6.11 11.19 9.70
N VAL A 65 5.56 10.29 10.52
CA VAL A 65 4.65 9.23 10.07
C VAL A 65 3.31 9.79 9.56
N SER A 66 3.00 11.07 9.85
CA SER A 66 1.84 11.76 9.28
C SER A 66 1.97 12.09 7.79
N LYS A 67 3.20 12.25 7.29
CA LYS A 67 3.49 12.78 5.94
C LYS A 67 2.84 11.97 4.81
N PRO A 68 2.88 10.62 4.80
CA PRO A 68 2.19 9.82 3.78
C PRO A 68 0.67 10.09 3.74
N PHE A 69 0.05 10.35 4.89
CA PHE A 69 -1.39 10.54 4.99
C PHE A 69 -1.82 11.91 4.50
N THR A 70 -1.10 12.98 4.86
CA THR A 70 -1.43 14.31 4.32
C THR A 70 -1.03 14.45 2.85
N TYR A 71 -0.02 13.71 2.40
CA TYR A 71 0.26 13.57 0.96
C TYR A 71 -0.91 12.90 0.24
N ALA A 72 -1.45 11.80 0.79
CA ALA A 72 -2.66 11.18 0.27
C ALA A 72 -3.84 12.17 0.22
N GLY A 73 -4.05 12.94 1.30
CA GLY A 73 -5.10 13.95 1.38
C GLY A 73 -4.96 15.04 0.31
N ALA A 74 -3.75 15.57 0.10
CA ALA A 74 -3.51 16.57 -0.94
C ALA A 74 -3.77 16.00 -2.34
N LEU A 75 -3.35 14.76 -2.62
CA LEU A 75 -3.61 14.10 -3.90
C LEU A 75 -5.10 13.87 -4.16
N GLU A 76 -5.87 13.49 -3.15
CA GLU A 76 -7.34 13.34 -3.25
C GLU A 76 -8.03 14.70 -3.44
N ASP A 77 -7.62 15.72 -2.69
CA ASP A 77 -8.26 17.04 -2.70
C ASP A 77 -7.93 17.82 -3.99
N ARG A 78 -6.73 17.63 -4.55
CA ARG A 78 -6.17 18.49 -5.61
C ARG A 78 -5.84 17.79 -6.93
N GLY A 79 -5.82 16.45 -6.94
CA GLY A 79 -5.37 15.66 -8.08
C GLY A 79 -3.85 15.48 -8.12
N VAL A 80 -3.40 14.39 -8.75
CA VAL A 80 -1.98 14.02 -8.86
C VAL A 80 -1.19 15.09 -9.61
N GLU A 81 -1.71 15.54 -10.75
CA GLU A 81 -1.01 16.44 -11.66
C GLU A 81 -0.67 17.76 -10.99
N LEU A 82 -1.62 18.32 -10.22
CA LEU A 82 -1.41 19.58 -9.52
C LEU A 82 -0.46 19.45 -8.32
N VAL A 83 -0.53 18.34 -7.57
CA VAL A 83 0.40 18.14 -6.45
C VAL A 83 1.83 17.97 -6.95
N ASP A 84 2.02 17.27 -8.06
CA ASP A 84 3.33 17.05 -8.67
C ASP A 84 3.98 18.38 -9.10
N GLU A 85 3.22 19.43 -9.45
CA GLU A 85 3.79 20.77 -9.73
C GLU A 85 4.49 21.39 -8.50
N TYR A 86 4.10 20.99 -7.28
CA TYR A 86 4.59 21.58 -6.02
C TYR A 86 5.53 20.65 -5.25
N VAL A 87 5.54 19.35 -5.53
CA VAL A 87 6.36 18.36 -4.82
C VAL A 87 6.81 17.31 -5.83
N ALA A 88 8.12 17.07 -5.92
CA ALA A 88 8.69 16.07 -6.81
C ALA A 88 8.56 14.64 -6.26
N LEU A 89 9.13 13.68 -6.99
CA LEU A 89 9.14 12.25 -6.65
C LEU A 89 10.57 11.69 -6.52
N ASN A 90 11.57 12.55 -6.38
CA ASN A 90 12.97 12.15 -6.31
C ASN A 90 13.29 11.57 -4.92
N PRO A 91 13.99 10.43 -4.84
CA PRO A 91 14.47 9.94 -3.56
C PRO A 91 15.54 10.89 -3.02
N SER A 92 15.34 11.36 -1.79
CA SER A 92 16.36 12.13 -1.05
C SER A 92 16.18 11.96 0.46
N GLY A 93 17.29 12.02 1.20
CA GLY A 93 17.27 12.07 2.67
C GLY A 93 17.06 13.48 3.22
N GLU A 94 17.11 13.61 4.54
CA GLU A 94 16.94 14.88 5.26
C GLU A 94 18.24 15.70 5.42
N ALA A 95 19.37 15.22 4.89
CA ALA A 95 20.66 15.91 4.99
C ALA A 95 20.57 17.33 4.39
N PHE A 96 20.86 18.31 5.25
CA PHE A 96 20.85 19.75 4.99
C PHE A 96 21.95 20.14 3.99
N ASN A 97 21.78 19.81 2.71
CA ASN A 97 22.57 20.42 1.64
C ASN A 97 21.72 21.49 0.96
N GLU A 98 21.52 22.63 1.64
CA GLU A 98 21.01 23.97 1.22
C GLU A 98 19.90 24.14 0.15
N LEU A 99 19.53 23.16 -0.66
CA LEU A 99 18.50 23.19 -1.69
C LEU A 99 18.02 21.74 -1.95
N SER A 100 17.28 21.11 -1.02
CA SER A 100 16.44 19.91 -1.36
C SER A 100 15.25 20.30 -2.23
N LEU A 101 15.50 21.23 -3.15
CA LEU A 101 14.62 21.71 -4.18
C LEU A 101 15.26 21.24 -5.49
N GLU A 102 14.46 20.70 -6.40
CA GLU A 102 14.93 20.41 -7.75
C GLU A 102 15.55 21.66 -8.38
N ALA A 103 16.72 21.51 -9.02
CA ALA A 103 17.53 22.63 -9.49
C ALA A 103 16.79 23.60 -10.42
N ASP A 104 15.90 23.06 -11.28
CA ASP A 104 15.18 23.84 -12.29
C ASP A 104 13.77 24.27 -11.82
N SER A 105 13.05 23.39 -11.12
CA SER A 105 11.64 23.62 -10.75
C SER A 105 11.48 24.24 -9.35
N HIS A 106 12.54 24.21 -8.54
CA HIS A 106 12.58 24.67 -7.16
C HIS A 106 11.52 24.04 -6.24
N ARG A 107 10.94 22.90 -6.64
CA ARG A 107 9.99 22.14 -5.81
C ARG A 107 10.76 21.14 -4.94
N PRO A 108 10.31 20.89 -3.69
CA PRO A 108 10.94 19.91 -2.81
C PRO A 108 10.97 18.51 -3.43
N ASP A 109 12.05 17.77 -3.18
CA ASP A 109 12.32 16.47 -3.82
C ASP A 109 11.22 15.42 -3.66
N ASN A 110 10.57 15.36 -2.50
CA ASN A 110 9.51 14.41 -2.21
C ASN A 110 8.69 14.82 -0.98
N ALA A 111 7.54 14.17 -0.79
CA ALA A 111 6.64 14.42 0.34
C ALA A 111 7.14 13.88 1.70
N MET A 112 8.21 13.07 1.74
CA MET A 112 8.70 12.42 2.97
C MET A 112 9.72 13.27 3.73
N ILE A 113 10.32 14.26 3.08
CA ILE A 113 11.15 15.30 3.73
C ILE A 113 10.29 16.47 4.26
N ASN A 114 10.81 17.23 5.22
CA ASN A 114 10.06 18.33 5.84
C ASN A 114 9.63 19.41 4.84
N ALA A 115 10.49 19.78 3.90
CA ALA A 115 10.16 20.79 2.89
C ALA A 115 8.95 20.37 2.04
N GLY A 116 8.94 19.12 1.58
CA GLY A 116 7.80 18.55 0.86
C GLY A 116 6.56 18.44 1.73
N ALA A 117 6.69 18.01 2.98
CA ALA A 117 5.55 17.90 3.89
C ALA A 117 4.90 19.26 4.21
N ILE A 118 5.70 20.33 4.35
CA ILE A 118 5.21 21.70 4.51
C ILE A 118 4.47 22.16 3.25
N ALA A 119 5.03 21.90 2.06
CA ALA A 119 4.37 22.20 0.78
C ALA A 119 3.05 21.41 0.61
N VAL A 120 3.05 20.11 0.94
CA VAL A 120 1.85 19.25 0.96
C VAL A 120 0.78 19.81 1.89
N HIS A 121 1.15 20.25 3.10
CA HIS A 121 0.18 20.75 4.08
C HIS A 121 -0.59 21.97 3.56
N GLN A 122 0.07 22.88 2.83
CA GLN A 122 -0.59 23.99 2.16
C GLN A 122 -1.64 23.53 1.12
N LEU A 123 -1.39 22.41 0.44
CA LEU A 123 -2.24 21.97 -0.66
C LEU A 123 -3.57 21.36 -0.20
N LEU A 124 -3.67 20.95 1.07
CA LEU A 124 -4.88 20.39 1.66
C LEU A 124 -6.11 21.29 1.42
N VAL A 125 -7.26 20.65 1.19
CA VAL A 125 -8.55 21.28 0.88
C VAL A 125 -8.59 21.96 -0.49
N GLY A 126 -7.95 23.12 -0.65
CA GLY A 126 -8.09 23.93 -1.86
C GLY A 126 -7.55 25.36 -1.73
N PRO A 127 -7.50 26.12 -2.84
CA PRO A 127 -7.16 27.54 -2.80
C PRO A 127 -8.15 28.32 -1.92
N GLY A 128 -7.64 29.21 -1.06
CA GLY A 128 -8.47 30.03 -0.17
C GLY A 128 -8.91 29.35 1.13
N ALA A 129 -8.58 28.07 1.34
CA ALA A 129 -8.79 27.40 2.62
C ALA A 129 -7.96 28.06 3.73
N THR A 130 -8.55 28.21 4.90
CA THR A 130 -7.92 28.77 6.09
C THR A 130 -6.91 27.79 6.72
N PRO A 131 -5.94 28.26 7.52
CA PRO A 131 -5.02 27.38 8.24
C PRO A 131 -5.73 26.34 9.14
N ALA A 132 -6.85 26.75 9.74
CA ALA A 132 -7.67 25.86 10.58
C ALA A 132 -8.34 24.74 9.77
N GLU A 133 -8.90 25.05 8.59
CA GLU A 133 -9.53 24.05 7.71
C GLU A 133 -8.53 23.01 7.21
N ARG A 134 -7.29 23.42 6.90
CA ARG A 134 -6.22 22.49 6.49
C ARG A 134 -5.77 21.59 7.62
N THR A 135 -5.63 22.14 8.82
CA THR A 135 -5.30 21.35 10.01
C THR A 135 -6.41 20.35 10.32
N GLU A 136 -7.67 20.77 10.30
CA GLU A 136 -8.82 19.87 10.49
C GLU A 136 -8.87 18.80 9.39
N ARG A 137 -8.58 19.13 8.13
CA ARG A 137 -8.52 18.14 7.04
C ARG A 137 -7.46 17.07 7.28
N ALA A 138 -6.27 17.46 7.76
CA ALA A 138 -5.22 16.52 8.11
C ALA A 138 -5.65 15.57 9.24
N VAL A 139 -6.20 16.13 10.33
CA VAL A 139 -6.67 15.37 11.49
C VAL A 139 -7.85 14.47 11.14
N SER A 140 -8.80 14.96 10.34
CA SER A 140 -10.00 14.21 9.97
C SER A 140 -9.66 13.04 9.06
N LEU A 141 -8.78 13.22 8.07
CA LEU A 141 -8.32 12.12 7.22
C LEU A 141 -7.59 11.05 8.03
N MET A 142 -6.65 11.43 8.89
CA MET A 142 -5.96 10.46 9.76
C MET A 142 -6.94 9.75 10.70
N SER A 143 -7.97 10.45 11.19
CA SER A 143 -9.03 9.86 12.01
C SER A 143 -9.86 8.83 11.24
N THR A 144 -10.24 9.14 9.99
CA THR A 144 -10.96 8.19 9.12
C THR A 144 -10.11 6.95 8.84
N LEU A 145 -8.82 7.14 8.55
CA LEU A 145 -7.89 6.03 8.29
C LEU A 145 -7.62 5.16 9.53
N ALA A 146 -7.64 5.74 10.72
CA ALA A 146 -7.48 5.02 11.99
C ALA A 146 -8.80 4.36 12.48
N GLY A 147 -9.94 4.73 11.90
CA GLY A 147 -11.26 4.27 12.34
C GLY A 147 -11.72 4.87 13.68
N ARG A 148 -11.06 5.93 14.16
CA ARG A 148 -11.44 6.64 15.40
C ARG A 148 -11.04 8.11 15.33
N ARG A 149 -11.70 8.96 16.13
CA ARG A 149 -11.32 10.38 16.24
C ARG A 149 -9.95 10.53 16.91
N LEU A 150 -9.00 11.08 16.19
CA LEU A 150 -7.68 11.45 16.71
C LEU A 150 -7.68 12.91 17.20
N ARG A 151 -6.65 13.28 17.95
CA ARG A 151 -6.52 14.62 18.54
C ARG A 151 -5.08 15.10 18.46
N VAL A 152 -4.91 16.41 18.30
CA VAL A 152 -3.62 17.08 18.42
C VAL A 152 -3.25 17.18 19.90
N ASP A 153 -2.02 16.82 20.26
CA ASP A 153 -1.47 17.12 21.58
C ASP A 153 -0.92 18.55 21.62
N GLU A 154 -1.62 19.43 22.32
CA GLU A 154 -1.27 20.85 22.43
C GLU A 154 0.10 21.06 23.07
N ARG A 155 0.50 20.19 24.02
CA ARG A 155 1.82 20.28 24.67
C ARG A 155 2.96 20.03 23.70
N THR A 156 2.84 19.01 22.86
CA THR A 156 3.80 18.71 21.80
C THR A 156 3.85 19.83 20.77
N PHE A 157 2.68 20.31 20.34
CA PHE A 157 2.57 21.42 19.41
C PHE A 157 3.29 22.67 19.93
N GLU A 158 3.00 23.10 21.15
CA GLU A 158 3.62 24.29 21.76
C GLU A 158 5.14 24.12 21.94
N SER A 159 5.57 22.94 22.39
CA SER A 159 7.00 22.61 22.58
C SER A 159 7.79 22.65 21.27
N GLU A 160 7.22 22.13 20.18
CA GLU A 160 7.87 22.09 18.87
C GLU A 160 7.82 23.46 18.20
N MET A 161 6.70 24.19 18.31
CA MET A 161 6.56 25.54 17.77
C MET A 161 7.57 26.52 18.38
N ALA A 162 7.88 26.37 19.68
CA ALA A 162 8.90 27.15 20.36
C ALA A 162 10.34 26.93 19.83
N ASN A 163 10.58 25.85 19.08
CA ASN A 163 11.89 25.48 18.53
C ASN A 163 11.82 25.25 16.99
N ALA A 164 10.86 25.88 16.31
CA ALA A 164 10.54 25.61 14.92
C ALA A 164 11.44 26.31 13.88
N ASP A 165 12.55 26.93 14.28
CA ASP A 165 13.40 27.76 13.41
C ASP A 165 13.78 27.06 12.10
N ARG A 166 14.12 25.76 12.15
CA ARG A 166 14.43 24.98 10.94
C ARG A 166 13.24 24.88 9.99
N ASN A 167 12.05 24.56 10.49
CA ASN A 167 10.86 24.43 9.66
C ASN A 167 10.39 25.80 9.16
N LEU A 168 10.55 26.86 9.95
CA LEU A 168 10.28 28.25 9.53
C LEU A 168 11.23 28.69 8.41
N ALA A 169 12.52 28.38 8.51
CA ALA A 169 13.49 28.64 7.46
C ALA A 169 13.10 27.95 6.14
N LEU A 170 12.70 26.67 6.21
CA LEU A 170 12.16 25.93 5.05
C LEU A 170 10.90 26.60 4.50
N GLY A 171 9.96 27.00 5.36
CA GLY A 171 8.74 27.69 4.94
C GLY A 171 9.03 29.01 4.22
N HIS A 172 9.95 29.84 4.74
CA HIS A 172 10.36 31.07 4.08
C HIS A 172 11.07 30.82 2.74
N MET A 173 11.92 29.79 2.67
CA MET A 173 12.60 29.38 1.44
C MET A 173 11.61 28.89 0.37
N LEU A 174 10.65 28.04 0.73
CA LEU A 174 9.63 27.57 -0.21
C LEU A 174 8.76 28.74 -0.71
N ARG A 175 8.47 29.71 0.17
CA ARG A 175 7.73 30.92 -0.18
C ARG A 175 8.52 31.83 -1.12
N SER A 176 9.84 31.96 -0.96
CA SER A 176 10.67 32.76 -1.87
C SER A 176 10.73 32.21 -3.30
N HIS A 177 10.54 30.89 -3.45
CA HIS A 177 10.46 30.22 -4.75
C HIS A 177 9.02 30.07 -5.27
N GLY A 178 8.03 30.66 -4.60
CA GLY A 178 6.64 30.62 -5.02
C GLY A 178 5.95 29.26 -4.82
N ILE A 179 6.58 28.31 -4.13
CA ILE A 179 5.96 27.03 -3.76
C ILE A 179 4.90 27.25 -2.68
N LEU A 180 5.21 28.04 -1.66
CA LEU A 180 4.22 28.49 -0.68
C LEU A 180 3.62 29.85 -1.08
N GLN A 181 2.29 29.97 -1.02
CA GLN A 181 1.56 31.22 -1.22
C GLN A 181 1.17 31.86 0.11
N ASP A 182 0.84 31.04 1.11
CA ASP A 182 0.47 31.54 2.44
C ASP A 182 1.68 31.96 3.28
N ARG A 183 1.42 32.50 4.46
CA ARG A 183 2.49 32.88 5.40
C ARG A 183 3.20 31.62 5.88
N ALA A 184 4.54 31.67 5.93
CA ALA A 184 5.35 30.54 6.36
C ALA A 184 4.97 30.09 7.78
N GLU A 185 4.68 31.02 8.68
CA GLU A 185 4.30 30.73 10.06
C GLU A 185 2.98 29.94 10.15
N ASP A 186 2.00 30.26 9.31
CA ASP A 186 0.68 29.60 9.31
C ASP A 186 0.78 28.16 8.79
N VAL A 187 1.54 27.95 7.71
CA VAL A 187 1.72 26.60 7.13
C VAL A 187 2.57 25.73 8.05
N VAL A 188 3.64 26.28 8.63
CA VAL A 188 4.51 25.56 9.58
C VAL A 188 3.75 25.21 10.86
N ALA A 189 2.91 26.10 11.38
CA ALA A 189 2.04 25.79 12.51
C ALA A 189 1.09 24.62 12.18
N GLY A 190 0.44 24.64 11.01
CA GLY A 190 -0.41 23.53 10.57
C GLY A 190 0.35 22.20 10.43
N TYR A 191 1.56 22.24 9.88
CA TYR A 191 2.44 21.06 9.79
C TYR A 191 2.85 20.52 11.17
N ILE A 192 3.20 21.38 12.14
CA ILE A 192 3.53 20.94 13.50
C ILE A 192 2.30 20.38 14.21
N ALA A 193 1.11 20.96 14.02
CA ALA A 193 -0.14 20.42 14.55
C ALA A 193 -0.44 19.03 13.97
N GLN A 194 -0.21 18.83 12.67
CA GLN A 194 -0.27 17.51 12.02
C GLN A 194 0.71 16.51 12.65
N CYS A 195 1.97 16.88 12.90
CA CYS A 195 2.96 16.03 13.55
C CYS A 195 2.60 15.69 15.01
N SER A 196 1.84 16.57 15.66
CA SER A 196 1.41 16.45 17.06
C SER A 196 0.14 15.61 17.24
N VAL A 197 -0.40 14.99 16.17
CA VAL A 197 -1.55 14.09 16.29
C VAL A 197 -1.17 12.82 17.06
N MET A 198 -1.97 12.49 18.09
CA MET A 198 -1.74 11.33 18.94
C MET A 198 -2.33 10.06 18.33
N VAL A 199 -1.51 9.02 18.26
CA VAL A 199 -1.85 7.68 17.75
C VAL A 199 -1.22 6.61 18.64
N ASN A 200 -1.68 5.37 18.52
CA ASN A 200 -0.98 4.19 19.01
C ASN A 200 -0.60 3.26 17.84
N VAL A 201 0.09 2.15 18.13
CA VAL A 201 0.52 1.21 17.09
C VAL A 201 -0.66 0.57 16.34
N ARG A 202 -1.81 0.39 17.00
CA ARG A 202 -3.02 -0.16 16.38
C ARG A 202 -3.55 0.78 15.30
N ASP A 203 -3.57 2.08 15.58
CA ASP A 203 -3.97 3.09 14.60
C ASP A 203 -3.05 3.03 13.38
N LEU A 204 -1.73 3.07 13.59
CA LEU A 204 -0.75 3.00 12.50
C LEU A 204 -0.93 1.75 11.63
N ALA A 205 -1.13 0.59 12.26
CA ALA A 205 -1.36 -0.65 11.53
C ALA A 205 -2.63 -0.57 10.65
N VAL A 206 -3.75 -0.07 11.18
CA VAL A 206 -5.01 0.07 10.42
C VAL A 206 -4.90 1.12 9.31
N MET A 207 -4.25 2.26 9.59
CA MET A 207 -3.98 3.30 8.60
C MET A 207 -3.09 2.76 7.47
N GLY A 208 -2.02 2.01 7.80
CA GLY A 208 -1.15 1.34 6.84
C GLY A 208 -1.88 0.26 6.03
N ALA A 209 -2.76 -0.51 6.67
CA ALA A 209 -3.54 -1.55 6.00
C ALA A 209 -4.56 -0.95 5.01
N THR A 210 -5.04 0.27 5.28
CA THR A 210 -5.87 1.02 4.32
C THR A 210 -5.08 1.39 3.07
N LEU A 211 -3.83 1.86 3.21
CA LEU A 211 -2.92 2.10 2.08
C LEU A 211 -2.63 0.79 1.33
N ALA A 212 -2.26 -0.27 2.05
CA ALA A 212 -1.96 -1.59 1.50
C ALA A 212 -3.14 -2.19 0.72
N SER A 213 -4.38 -1.91 1.12
CA SER A 213 -5.60 -2.37 0.46
C SER A 213 -5.99 -1.55 -0.79
N GLY A 214 -5.17 -0.58 -1.19
CA GLY A 214 -5.49 0.35 -2.28
C GLY A 214 -6.63 1.30 -1.92
N GLY A 215 -6.65 1.74 -0.66
CA GLY A 215 -7.53 2.78 -0.13
C GLY A 215 -8.85 2.28 0.44
N ILE A 216 -9.00 0.97 0.63
CA ILE A 216 -10.16 0.38 1.31
C ILE A 216 -9.84 0.20 2.79
N HIS A 217 -10.68 0.76 3.65
CA HIS A 217 -10.51 0.64 5.09
C HIS A 217 -10.79 -0.81 5.53
N PRO A 218 -9.85 -1.51 6.17
CA PRO A 218 -9.92 -2.96 6.37
C PRO A 218 -11.01 -3.39 7.35
N LEU A 219 -11.49 -2.49 8.21
CA LEU A 219 -12.53 -2.80 9.20
C LEU A 219 -13.95 -2.47 8.73
N THR A 220 -14.11 -1.56 7.76
CA THR A 220 -15.43 -1.10 7.32
C THR A 220 -15.74 -1.49 5.88
N GLY A 221 -14.72 -1.75 5.06
CA GLY A 221 -14.87 -2.00 3.62
C GLY A 221 -15.06 -0.73 2.80
N ASP A 222 -15.10 0.45 3.43
CA ASP A 222 -15.29 1.73 2.73
C ASP A 222 -14.04 2.12 1.95
N ARG A 223 -14.23 2.72 0.77
CA ARG A 223 -13.16 3.39 0.05
C ARG A 223 -12.91 4.76 0.66
N VAL A 224 -11.79 4.90 1.36
CA VAL A 224 -11.32 6.17 1.95
C VAL A 224 -10.40 6.92 0.98
N LEU A 225 -9.60 6.19 0.21
CA LEU A 225 -8.67 6.74 -0.78
C LEU A 225 -8.85 6.01 -2.12
N SER A 226 -8.55 6.69 -3.22
CA SER A 226 -8.44 6.07 -4.53
C SER A 226 -7.21 5.16 -4.59
N SER A 227 -7.29 4.09 -5.38
CA SER A 227 -6.15 3.19 -5.55
C SER A 227 -4.95 3.84 -6.24
N LEU A 228 -5.20 4.88 -7.05
CA LEU A 228 -4.16 5.67 -7.70
C LEU A 228 -3.33 6.44 -6.66
N VAL A 229 -4.02 7.13 -5.74
CA VAL A 229 -3.37 7.85 -4.64
C VAL A 229 -2.58 6.91 -3.74
N CYS A 230 -3.17 5.79 -3.31
CA CYS A 230 -2.43 4.82 -2.50
C CYS A 230 -1.17 4.31 -3.20
N ARG A 231 -1.24 4.04 -4.52
CA ARG A 231 -0.08 3.62 -5.30
C ARG A 231 1.03 4.68 -5.25
N GLN A 232 0.71 5.94 -5.50
CA GLN A 232 1.68 7.03 -5.49
C GLN A 232 2.29 7.24 -4.09
N VAL A 233 1.46 7.22 -3.04
CA VAL A 233 1.92 7.31 -1.64
C VAL A 233 2.89 6.18 -1.31
N LEU A 234 2.51 4.93 -1.63
CA LEU A 234 3.34 3.75 -1.38
C LEU A 234 4.64 3.80 -2.18
N SER A 235 4.61 4.26 -3.44
CA SER A 235 5.83 4.44 -4.25
C SER A 235 6.80 5.43 -3.61
N VAL A 236 6.32 6.57 -3.12
CA VAL A 236 7.16 7.58 -2.45
C VAL A 236 7.63 7.07 -1.08
N MET A 237 6.81 6.33 -0.34
CA MET A 237 7.25 5.66 0.90
C MET A 237 8.38 4.67 0.63
N SER A 238 8.29 3.88 -0.43
CA SER A 238 9.35 2.92 -0.81
C SER A 238 10.66 3.60 -1.18
N SER A 239 10.61 4.74 -1.90
CA SER A 239 11.82 5.39 -2.41
C SER A 239 12.46 6.39 -1.43
N ALA A 240 11.67 7.00 -0.53
CA ALA A 240 12.12 8.10 0.32
C ALA A 240 11.72 7.98 1.80
N GLY A 241 10.88 7.01 2.18
CA GLY A 241 10.30 6.96 3.52
C GLY A 241 11.30 6.64 4.64
N MET A 242 12.38 5.92 4.30
CA MET A 242 13.50 5.59 5.19
C MET A 242 14.76 6.42 4.89
N TYR A 243 14.58 7.59 4.27
CA TYR A 243 15.62 8.59 4.02
C TYR A 243 16.83 8.01 3.26
N ASP A 244 18.05 8.33 3.69
CA ASP A 244 19.30 7.88 3.06
C ASP A 244 19.46 6.34 3.06
N ALA A 245 18.69 5.64 3.90
CA ALA A 245 18.70 4.18 3.98
C ALA A 245 17.65 3.51 3.07
N ALA A 246 16.84 4.26 2.30
CA ALA A 246 15.72 3.71 1.54
C ALA A 246 16.12 2.59 0.55
N GLY A 247 17.27 2.71 -0.11
CA GLY A 247 17.77 1.67 -1.02
C GLY A 247 18.13 0.36 -0.31
N GLN A 248 18.82 0.45 0.84
CA GLN A 248 19.16 -0.72 1.66
C GLN A 248 17.91 -1.34 2.29
N TRP A 249 17.01 -0.50 2.80
CA TRP A 249 15.72 -0.92 3.34
C TRP A 249 14.90 -1.68 2.31
N MET A 250 14.84 -1.21 1.06
CA MET A 250 14.09 -1.90 0.01
C MET A 250 14.66 -3.25 -0.37
N ALA A 251 15.97 -3.45 -0.26
CA ALA A 251 16.63 -4.72 -0.57
C ALA A 251 16.57 -5.73 0.58
N HIS A 252 16.60 -5.26 1.83
CA HIS A 252 16.69 -6.13 3.02
C HIS A 252 15.37 -6.30 3.78
N VAL A 253 14.43 -5.37 3.61
CA VAL A 253 13.13 -5.38 4.30
C VAL A 253 11.98 -5.33 3.31
N GLY A 254 12.07 -4.52 2.25
CA GLY A 254 11.08 -4.50 1.17
C GLY A 254 9.65 -4.14 1.56
N ILE A 255 9.43 -3.55 2.74
CA ILE A 255 8.13 -3.07 3.20
C ILE A 255 8.10 -1.54 3.01
N PRO A 256 7.21 -0.96 2.18
CA PRO A 256 7.07 0.50 2.12
C PRO A 256 6.80 1.06 3.52
N ALA A 257 7.67 1.96 3.99
CA ALA A 257 7.66 2.37 5.40
C ALA A 257 7.99 3.84 5.61
N LYS A 258 7.63 4.37 6.78
CA LYS A 258 8.02 5.70 7.24
C LYS A 258 8.29 5.65 8.74
N SER A 259 9.47 6.13 9.14
CA SER A 259 9.81 6.35 10.55
C SER A 259 9.47 7.77 11.02
N GLY A 260 9.19 7.92 12.32
CA GLY A 260 9.03 9.18 13.03
C GLY A 260 9.93 9.26 14.27
N VAL A 261 10.39 10.47 14.57
CA VAL A 261 11.31 10.75 15.69
C VAL A 261 10.70 10.53 17.08
N SER A 262 9.40 10.24 17.17
CA SER A 262 8.77 9.75 18.39
C SER A 262 9.14 8.29 18.71
N GLY A 263 9.76 7.56 17.77
CA GLY A 263 10.02 6.13 17.86
C GLY A 263 9.00 5.27 17.12
N ALA A 264 8.11 5.90 16.35
CA ALA A 264 7.09 5.22 15.56
C ALA A 264 7.65 4.76 14.20
N VAL A 265 7.23 3.58 13.73
CA VAL A 265 7.41 3.17 12.33
C VAL A 265 6.07 2.68 11.78
N LEU A 266 5.69 3.24 10.64
CA LEU A 266 4.59 2.76 9.80
C LEU A 266 5.16 1.88 8.70
N GLY A 267 4.56 0.72 8.48
CA GLY A 267 4.76 -0.12 7.30
C GLY A 267 3.44 -0.38 6.58
N ALA A 268 3.47 -0.49 5.26
CA ALA A 268 2.30 -0.82 4.45
C ALA A 268 2.71 -1.68 3.24
N LEU A 269 2.52 -3.00 3.35
CA LEU A 269 2.88 -3.95 2.30
C LEU A 269 1.66 -4.18 1.37
N PRO A 270 1.72 -3.77 0.09
CA PRO A 270 0.56 -3.78 -0.79
C PRO A 270 -0.11 -5.16 -0.90
N GLY A 271 -1.42 -5.21 -0.69
CA GLY A 271 -2.24 -6.42 -0.76
C GLY A 271 -2.22 -7.29 0.50
N GLN A 272 -1.27 -7.09 1.42
CA GLN A 272 -1.01 -8.03 2.52
C GLN A 272 -1.35 -7.45 3.90
N VAL A 273 -0.57 -6.48 4.37
CA VAL A 273 -0.64 -5.99 5.76
C VAL A 273 -0.27 -4.51 5.90
N GLY A 274 -0.81 -3.87 6.92
CA GLY A 274 -0.28 -2.66 7.53
C GLY A 274 0.40 -2.98 8.86
N ILE A 275 1.47 -2.25 9.17
CA ILE A 275 2.32 -2.47 10.34
C ILE A 275 2.46 -1.15 11.09
N GLY A 276 2.32 -1.20 12.40
CA GLY A 276 2.66 -0.11 13.30
C GLY A 276 3.62 -0.61 14.37
N THR A 277 4.77 0.04 14.54
CA THR A 277 5.68 -0.24 15.65
C THR A 277 5.92 1.01 16.47
N TYR A 278 6.27 0.83 17.74
CA TYR A 278 6.67 1.91 18.60
C TYR A 278 7.79 1.47 19.54
N SER A 279 8.91 2.20 19.49
CA SER A 279 10.03 2.08 20.42
C SER A 279 10.80 3.41 20.40
N PRO A 280 10.80 4.20 21.50
CA PRO A 280 11.29 5.59 21.49
C PRO A 280 12.75 5.83 21.10
N ARG A 281 13.64 4.85 21.33
CA ARG A 281 15.07 5.01 21.04
C ARG A 281 15.34 5.03 19.55
N LEU A 282 16.08 6.04 19.11
CA LEU A 282 16.44 6.28 17.73
C LEU A 282 17.91 5.93 17.45
N ASP A 283 18.17 5.46 16.23
CA ASP A 283 19.50 5.31 15.66
C ASP A 283 20.10 6.69 15.27
N PRO A 284 21.37 6.75 14.83
CA PRO A 284 21.99 8.00 14.37
C PRO A 284 21.31 8.66 13.16
N PHE A 285 20.43 7.95 12.45
CA PHE A 285 19.67 8.44 11.29
C PHE A 285 18.27 8.92 11.68
N GLY A 286 17.89 8.84 12.97
CA GLY A 286 16.59 9.26 13.47
C GLY A 286 15.48 8.22 13.29
N ASN A 287 15.81 6.95 13.04
CA ASN A 287 14.84 5.86 12.96
C ASN A 287 14.73 5.09 14.27
N SER A 288 13.54 4.57 14.60
CA SER A 288 13.38 3.69 15.76
C SER A 288 14.24 2.43 15.63
N VAL A 289 15.19 2.23 16.55
CA VAL A 289 16.12 1.10 16.52
C VAL A 289 15.36 -0.23 16.48
N ARG A 290 14.51 -0.47 17.49
CA ARG A 290 13.73 -1.70 17.56
C ARG A 290 12.62 -1.72 16.52
N GLY A 291 12.02 -0.58 16.16
CA GLY A 291 10.95 -0.54 15.16
C GLY A 291 11.40 -1.02 13.78
N VAL A 292 12.57 -0.54 13.33
CA VAL A 292 13.24 -1.00 12.10
C VAL A 292 13.52 -2.49 12.17
N GLU A 293 14.05 -2.96 13.29
CA GLU A 293 14.41 -4.37 13.48
C GLU A 293 13.19 -5.30 13.53
N MET A 294 12.09 -4.86 14.15
CA MET A 294 10.80 -5.58 14.11
C MET A 294 10.33 -5.78 12.67
N CYS A 295 10.39 -4.74 11.83
CA CYS A 295 10.04 -4.85 10.42
C CYS A 295 10.98 -5.79 9.65
N ARG A 296 12.29 -5.73 9.91
CA ARG A 296 13.28 -6.62 9.29
C ARG A 296 13.00 -8.09 9.62
N ILE A 297 12.83 -8.41 10.91
CA ILE A 297 12.56 -9.79 11.36
C ILE A 297 11.22 -10.28 10.78
N MET A 298 10.17 -9.45 10.78
CA MET A 298 8.90 -9.81 10.15
C MET A 298 9.03 -10.03 8.64
N SER A 299 9.84 -9.25 7.94
CA SER A 299 10.12 -9.49 6.51
C SER A 299 10.77 -10.84 6.28
N GLU A 300 11.74 -11.24 7.12
CA GLU A 300 12.52 -12.47 6.96
C GLU A 300 11.74 -13.72 7.41
N ASP A 301 11.06 -13.65 8.55
CA ASP A 301 10.36 -14.81 9.13
C ASP A 301 9.06 -15.15 8.38
N LEU A 302 8.45 -14.17 7.73
CA LEU A 302 7.09 -14.26 7.17
C LEU A 302 7.05 -13.98 5.65
N ASP A 303 8.21 -13.83 5.00
CA ASP A 303 8.35 -13.46 3.59
C ASP A 303 7.57 -12.18 3.21
N LEU A 304 7.45 -11.23 4.14
CA LEU A 304 6.73 -9.97 3.96
C LEU A 304 7.56 -8.96 3.17
N HIS A 305 7.78 -9.21 1.88
CA HIS A 305 8.63 -8.38 1.04
C HIS A 305 7.93 -8.06 -0.29
N ILE A 306 8.02 -6.81 -0.77
CA ILE A 306 7.29 -6.38 -1.98
C ILE A 306 7.72 -7.10 -3.27
N MET A 307 8.93 -7.67 -3.27
CA MET A 307 9.45 -8.48 -4.39
C MET A 307 9.18 -9.99 -4.24
N GLU A 308 8.64 -10.43 -3.09
CA GLU A 308 8.11 -11.79 -2.92
C GLU A 308 6.69 -11.79 -3.49
N ALA A 309 6.61 -12.00 -4.81
CA ALA A 309 5.36 -11.95 -5.55
C ALA A 309 4.65 -13.32 -5.54
N ASP A 310 3.56 -13.43 -4.79
CA ASP A 310 2.63 -14.54 -4.96
C ASP A 310 1.97 -14.48 -6.35
N ALA A 311 2.16 -15.53 -7.14
CA ALA A 311 1.55 -15.66 -8.46
C ALA A 311 0.04 -15.93 -8.34
N ILE A 312 -0.77 -14.87 -8.14
CA ILE A 312 -2.24 -14.97 -7.99
C ILE A 312 -2.91 -15.45 -9.31
N GLY A 313 -2.24 -15.28 -10.46
CA GLY A 313 -2.83 -15.46 -11.81
C GLY A 313 -3.59 -16.76 -12.01
N SER A 314 -2.99 -17.91 -11.69
CA SER A 314 -3.59 -19.23 -11.96
C SER A 314 -4.81 -19.56 -11.10
N THR A 315 -4.97 -18.93 -9.93
CA THR A 315 -6.02 -19.31 -8.97
C THR A 315 -7.39 -18.66 -9.24
N VAL A 316 -7.47 -17.71 -10.19
CA VAL A 316 -8.72 -17.00 -10.53
C VAL A 316 -9.69 -17.90 -11.29
N VAL A 317 -9.18 -18.78 -12.15
CA VAL A 317 -9.99 -19.82 -12.78
C VAL A 317 -10.12 -20.96 -11.79
N ARG A 318 -11.24 -21.02 -11.06
CA ARG A 318 -11.48 -22.04 -10.03
C ARG A 318 -11.64 -23.42 -10.62
N SER A 319 -12.38 -23.51 -11.73
CA SER A 319 -12.59 -24.75 -12.47
C SER A 319 -13.26 -24.47 -13.80
N VAL A 320 -12.89 -25.25 -14.81
CA VAL A 320 -13.61 -25.38 -16.07
C VAL A 320 -14.34 -26.72 -16.07
N ARG A 321 -15.66 -26.71 -16.26
CA ARG A 321 -16.47 -27.95 -16.31
C ARG A 321 -17.26 -27.98 -17.60
N ARG A 322 -17.41 -29.16 -18.18
CA ARG A 322 -18.19 -29.36 -19.40
C ARG A 322 -19.35 -30.30 -19.15
N GLU A 323 -20.53 -29.88 -19.58
CA GLU A 323 -21.77 -30.65 -19.53
C GLU A 323 -22.39 -30.65 -20.94
N GLY A 324 -22.08 -31.71 -21.72
CA GLY A 324 -22.50 -31.80 -23.12
C GLY A 324 -21.82 -30.77 -24.02
N ASP A 325 -22.60 -29.90 -24.65
CA ASP A 325 -22.14 -28.80 -25.50
C ASP A 325 -21.95 -27.47 -24.74
N THR A 326 -22.18 -27.48 -23.43
CA THR A 326 -22.08 -26.31 -22.56
C THR A 326 -20.84 -26.39 -21.66
N VAL A 327 -20.09 -25.30 -21.58
CA VAL A 327 -18.94 -25.13 -20.68
C VAL A 327 -19.29 -24.16 -19.55
N HIS A 328 -18.96 -24.53 -18.32
CA HIS A 328 -19.12 -23.73 -17.11
C HIS A 328 -17.75 -23.28 -16.62
N LEU A 329 -17.49 -21.98 -16.68
CA LEU A 329 -16.27 -21.34 -16.22
C LEU A 329 -16.53 -20.71 -14.85
N HIS A 330 -15.99 -21.31 -13.79
CA HIS A 330 -16.12 -20.77 -12.43
C HIS A 330 -14.93 -19.88 -12.10
N LEU A 331 -15.19 -18.62 -11.79
CA LEU A 331 -14.18 -17.65 -11.40
C LEU A 331 -14.22 -17.38 -9.89
N GLN A 332 -13.11 -16.94 -9.32
CA GLN A 332 -13.03 -16.58 -7.90
C GLN A 332 -12.01 -15.50 -7.58
N GLY A 333 -12.12 -14.92 -6.38
CA GLY A 333 -11.14 -14.01 -5.82
C GLY A 333 -11.18 -12.61 -6.41
N VAL A 334 -10.05 -11.90 -6.34
CA VAL A 334 -9.90 -10.54 -6.84
C VAL A 334 -9.25 -10.54 -8.22
N ILE A 335 -10.02 -10.15 -9.24
CA ILE A 335 -9.57 -10.19 -10.64
C ILE A 335 -8.91 -8.85 -11.02
N ARG A 336 -7.59 -8.90 -11.27
CA ARG A 336 -6.79 -7.81 -11.87
C ARG A 336 -6.28 -8.24 -13.25
N PHE A 337 -5.15 -7.70 -13.71
CA PHE A 337 -4.55 -8.07 -14.98
C PHE A 337 -4.23 -9.57 -15.05
N GLY A 338 -3.41 -10.11 -14.13
CA GLY A 338 -3.00 -11.52 -14.18
C GLY A 338 -4.18 -12.49 -14.20
N GLY A 339 -5.14 -12.32 -13.29
CA GLY A 339 -6.37 -13.11 -13.32
C GLY A 339 -7.22 -12.93 -14.57
N GLY A 340 -7.34 -11.70 -15.09
CA GLY A 340 -8.07 -11.43 -16.33
C GLY A 340 -7.40 -12.03 -17.57
N GLU A 341 -6.08 -12.08 -17.59
CA GLU A 341 -5.28 -12.77 -18.61
C GLU A 341 -5.51 -14.30 -18.52
N SER A 342 -5.45 -14.89 -17.32
CA SER A 342 -5.69 -16.33 -17.16
C SER A 342 -7.12 -16.72 -17.52
N VAL A 343 -8.10 -15.84 -17.28
CA VAL A 343 -9.48 -16.03 -17.77
C VAL A 343 -9.56 -15.98 -19.30
N LEU A 344 -8.85 -15.05 -19.94
CA LEU A 344 -8.77 -14.99 -21.40
C LEU A 344 -8.07 -16.22 -22.00
N ALA A 345 -6.99 -16.69 -21.37
CA ALA A 345 -6.31 -17.93 -21.75
C ALA A 345 -7.30 -19.11 -21.69
N ALA A 346 -8.00 -19.28 -20.56
CA ALA A 346 -9.00 -20.33 -20.39
C ALA A 346 -10.15 -20.25 -21.42
N MET A 347 -10.60 -19.04 -21.80
CA MET A 347 -11.60 -18.85 -22.86
C MET A 347 -11.06 -19.21 -24.24
N THR A 348 -9.79 -18.91 -24.52
CA THR A 348 -9.12 -19.18 -25.80
C THR A 348 -8.88 -20.68 -25.98
N GLU A 349 -8.48 -21.36 -24.91
CA GLU A 349 -8.25 -22.80 -24.87
C GLU A 349 -9.52 -23.61 -25.19
N LEU A 350 -10.73 -23.02 -25.10
CA LEU A 350 -11.98 -23.68 -25.51
C LEU A 350 -12.05 -24.02 -27.00
N GLY A 351 -11.18 -23.43 -27.83
CA GLY A 351 -11.08 -23.77 -29.27
C GLY A 351 -12.35 -23.44 -30.07
N THR A 352 -13.03 -22.34 -29.76
CA THR A 352 -14.32 -21.97 -30.38
C THR A 352 -14.18 -21.29 -31.74
N GLY A 353 -13.01 -20.70 -32.03
CA GLY A 353 -12.72 -19.97 -33.26
C GLY A 353 -12.25 -20.85 -34.43
N ALA A 354 -12.25 -20.29 -35.64
CA ALA A 354 -11.83 -20.98 -36.87
C ALA A 354 -10.30 -21.13 -37.02
N ASP A 355 -9.52 -20.44 -36.18
CA ASP A 355 -8.07 -20.41 -36.24
C ASP A 355 -7.48 -21.27 -35.11
N PRO A 356 -6.84 -22.41 -35.43
CA PRO A 356 -6.05 -23.12 -34.45
C PRO A 356 -4.69 -22.43 -34.41
N ASP A 357 -4.51 -21.43 -33.56
CA ASP A 357 -3.16 -21.04 -33.21
C ASP A 357 -3.04 -20.81 -31.71
N PRO A 358 -2.67 -21.86 -30.93
CA PRO A 358 -2.00 -21.60 -29.69
C PRO A 358 -0.62 -21.10 -30.11
N VAL A 359 -0.39 -19.78 -30.11
CA VAL A 359 0.90 -19.14 -30.45
C VAL A 359 2.04 -20.16 -30.40
N ASP A 360 2.46 -20.67 -31.56
CA ASP A 360 3.52 -21.69 -31.68
C ASP A 360 4.89 -21.04 -31.40
N TRP A 361 5.08 -20.51 -30.19
CA TRP A 361 6.37 -20.03 -29.72
C TRP A 361 7.25 -21.20 -29.24
N ALA A 362 6.63 -22.35 -28.95
CA ALA A 362 7.25 -23.50 -28.32
C ALA A 362 7.94 -24.45 -29.33
N HIS A 363 7.31 -24.79 -30.46
CA HIS A 363 7.74 -25.97 -31.22
C HIS A 363 9.05 -25.78 -32.01
N CYS A 364 9.40 -24.55 -32.41
CA CYS A 364 10.62 -24.31 -33.20
C CYS A 364 11.79 -23.67 -32.44
N PHE A 365 11.56 -22.98 -31.31
CA PHE A 365 12.58 -22.14 -30.67
C PHE A 365 13.01 -22.57 -29.26
N TYR A 366 12.18 -23.33 -28.53
CA TYR A 366 12.44 -23.72 -27.14
C TYR A 366 12.21 -25.22 -26.93
N PRO A 367 13.12 -26.10 -27.37
CA PRO A 367 12.96 -27.56 -27.32
C PRO A 367 12.76 -28.14 -25.90
N PHE A 368 13.05 -27.35 -24.87
CA PHE A 368 12.85 -27.70 -23.47
C PHE A 368 11.46 -27.31 -22.92
N SER A 369 10.51 -26.79 -23.71
CA SER A 369 9.17 -26.48 -23.17
C SER A 369 8.24 -27.70 -23.07
N GLU A 370 8.60 -28.81 -23.72
CA GLU A 370 7.77 -30.04 -23.80
C GLU A 370 8.29 -31.19 -22.93
N GLU A 371 9.46 -31.07 -22.30
CA GLU A 371 9.93 -32.12 -21.43
C GLU A 371 9.05 -32.15 -20.16
N PRO A 372 8.51 -33.32 -19.76
CA PRO A 372 7.60 -33.44 -18.62
C PRO A 372 8.22 -32.99 -17.29
N ASP A 373 9.55 -32.83 -17.24
CA ASP A 373 10.30 -32.38 -16.07
C ASP A 373 10.48 -30.85 -15.99
N THR A 374 9.91 -30.10 -16.93
CA THR A 374 10.05 -28.64 -17.01
C THR A 374 8.99 -27.91 -16.19
N ALA A 375 9.23 -26.63 -15.87
CA ALA A 375 8.26 -25.80 -15.16
C ALA A 375 6.89 -25.74 -15.87
N ALA A 376 6.86 -25.80 -17.21
CA ALA A 376 5.64 -25.89 -18.00
C ALA A 376 4.93 -27.25 -17.83
N GLY A 377 5.68 -28.35 -17.90
CA GLY A 377 5.15 -29.70 -17.66
C GLY A 377 4.65 -29.92 -16.23
N ARG A 378 5.31 -29.30 -15.24
CA ARG A 378 4.91 -29.33 -13.82
C ARG A 378 3.77 -28.36 -13.49
N ALA A 379 3.72 -27.19 -14.11
CA ALA A 379 2.60 -26.24 -13.97
C ALA A 379 1.29 -26.85 -14.53
N ALA A 380 1.38 -27.58 -15.65
CA ALA A 380 0.26 -28.36 -16.17
C ALA A 380 -0.17 -29.52 -15.25
N ALA A 381 0.74 -30.04 -14.41
CA ALA A 381 0.47 -31.15 -13.49
C ALA A 381 0.03 -30.72 -12.07
N GLN A 382 0.32 -29.48 -11.64
CA GLN A 382 -0.09 -28.93 -10.34
C GLN A 382 -1.46 -28.24 -10.38
N ASP A 383 -1.99 -27.95 -11.57
CA ASP A 383 -3.35 -27.47 -11.76
C ASP A 383 -4.35 -28.64 -11.70
N GLU A 384 -4.61 -29.17 -10.49
CA GLU A 384 -5.65 -30.19 -10.27
C GLU A 384 -7.07 -29.68 -10.59
N GLY A 385 -7.22 -28.40 -10.95
CA GLY A 385 -8.36 -27.89 -11.68
C GLY A 385 -8.22 -28.22 -13.15
N ARG A 386 -8.80 -29.36 -13.59
CA ARG A 386 -8.95 -29.78 -15.00
C ARG A 386 -8.73 -28.62 -15.97
N THR A 387 -7.58 -28.62 -16.65
CA THR A 387 -7.29 -27.64 -17.70
C THR A 387 -8.46 -27.63 -18.70
N ALA A 388 -8.73 -26.48 -19.33
CA ALA A 388 -9.77 -26.41 -20.36
C ALA A 388 -9.54 -27.47 -21.45
N ALA A 389 -8.27 -27.84 -21.68
CA ALA A 389 -7.82 -28.92 -22.56
C ALA A 389 -8.37 -30.32 -22.20
N GLU A 390 -8.45 -30.71 -20.92
CA GLU A 390 -9.02 -32.02 -20.53
C GLU A 390 -10.55 -32.04 -20.60
N ALA A 391 -11.21 -30.90 -20.40
CA ALA A 391 -12.66 -30.78 -20.63
C ALA A 391 -13.03 -30.93 -22.13
N LEU A 392 -12.05 -30.83 -23.04
CA LEU A 392 -12.20 -30.95 -24.48
C LEU A 392 -12.00 -32.37 -25.02
N GLU A 393 -11.77 -33.39 -24.18
CA GLU A 393 -11.70 -34.81 -24.62
C GLU A 393 -13.01 -35.35 -25.24
N GLN A 394 -14.10 -34.57 -25.25
CA GLN A 394 -15.37 -34.91 -25.90
C GLN A 394 -15.52 -34.21 -27.27
N GLU A 395 -15.73 -35.01 -28.33
CA GLU A 395 -15.74 -34.65 -29.77
C GLU A 395 -16.80 -33.60 -30.21
N ALA A 396 -17.74 -33.19 -29.36
CA ALA A 396 -18.77 -32.22 -29.76
C ALA A 396 -18.21 -30.77 -29.78
N PRO A 397 -18.67 -29.87 -30.66
CA PRO A 397 -18.30 -28.46 -30.60
C PRO A 397 -18.94 -27.78 -29.37
N VAL A 398 -18.22 -26.85 -28.75
CA VAL A 398 -18.77 -25.99 -27.68
C VAL A 398 -19.81 -25.04 -28.28
N ARG A 399 -21.05 -25.09 -27.78
CA ARG A 399 -22.16 -24.23 -28.24
C ARG A 399 -22.58 -23.18 -27.24
N ALA A 400 -22.31 -23.40 -25.95
CA ALA A 400 -22.62 -22.45 -24.90
C ALA A 400 -21.51 -22.36 -23.85
N VAL A 401 -21.31 -21.17 -23.30
CA VAL A 401 -20.41 -20.89 -22.18
C VAL A 401 -21.17 -20.12 -21.10
N VAL A 402 -21.11 -20.62 -19.87
CA VAL A 402 -21.65 -19.96 -18.68
C VAL A 402 -20.49 -19.53 -17.79
N VAL A 403 -20.36 -18.23 -17.55
CA VAL A 403 -19.34 -17.69 -16.65
C VAL A 403 -19.97 -17.38 -15.30
N HIS A 404 -19.48 -18.04 -14.25
CA HIS A 404 -19.98 -17.94 -12.88
C HIS A 404 -19.10 -17.00 -12.06
N LEU A 405 -19.70 -15.94 -11.52
CA LEU A 405 -19.01 -14.90 -10.75
C LEU A 405 -19.39 -14.90 -9.26
N GLU A 406 -20.14 -15.89 -8.78
CA GLU A 406 -20.63 -15.99 -7.38
C GLU A 406 -19.52 -15.96 -6.31
N ARG A 407 -18.28 -16.28 -6.69
CA ARG A 407 -17.11 -16.30 -5.79
C ARG A 407 -16.08 -15.23 -6.12
N VAL A 408 -16.41 -14.30 -7.02
CA VAL A 408 -15.55 -13.19 -7.38
C VAL A 408 -15.82 -12.05 -6.42
N ASP A 409 -14.84 -11.74 -5.59
CA ASP A 409 -14.98 -10.68 -4.59
C ASP A 409 -15.02 -9.30 -5.25
N ARG A 410 -14.21 -9.10 -6.31
CA ARG A 410 -14.10 -7.82 -7.04
C ARG A 410 -13.38 -7.98 -8.38
N VAL A 411 -13.79 -7.19 -9.37
CA VAL A 411 -13.10 -7.06 -10.67
C VAL A 411 -12.55 -5.64 -10.86
N ALA A 412 -11.25 -5.50 -11.10
CA ALA A 412 -10.63 -4.20 -11.41
C ALA A 412 -10.92 -3.77 -12.86
N PRO A 413 -10.83 -2.46 -13.21
CA PRO A 413 -11.18 -1.97 -14.56
C PRO A 413 -10.41 -2.63 -15.72
N VAL A 414 -9.17 -3.06 -15.50
CA VAL A 414 -8.40 -3.83 -16.50
C VAL A 414 -8.95 -5.24 -16.64
N GLY A 415 -9.13 -5.97 -15.53
CA GLY A 415 -9.69 -7.32 -15.55
C GLY A 415 -11.09 -7.36 -16.17
N ARG A 416 -11.94 -6.36 -15.88
CA ARG A 416 -13.27 -6.21 -16.49
C ARG A 416 -13.18 -6.09 -18.00
N ARG A 417 -12.34 -5.17 -18.51
CA ARG A 417 -12.14 -4.99 -19.95
C ARG A 417 -11.65 -6.26 -20.65
N LEU A 418 -10.72 -6.99 -20.03
CA LEU A 418 -10.22 -8.26 -20.56
C LEU A 418 -11.33 -9.31 -20.62
N ILE A 419 -12.08 -9.51 -19.53
CA ILE A 419 -13.20 -10.45 -19.49
C ILE A 419 -14.26 -10.07 -20.52
N GLU A 420 -14.66 -8.79 -20.58
CA GLU A 420 -15.64 -8.30 -21.56
C GLU A 420 -15.20 -8.52 -23.01
N ASP A 421 -13.91 -8.35 -23.32
CA ASP A 421 -13.37 -8.63 -24.65
C ASP A 421 -13.45 -10.13 -24.98
N GLY A 422 -13.06 -11.01 -24.04
CA GLY A 422 -13.19 -12.46 -24.17
C GLY A 422 -14.64 -12.90 -24.42
N LEU A 423 -15.58 -12.36 -23.64
CA LEU A 423 -17.01 -12.63 -23.82
C LEU A 423 -17.55 -12.11 -25.16
N LYS A 424 -17.01 -11.02 -25.70
CA LYS A 424 -17.39 -10.51 -27.04
C LYS A 424 -16.87 -11.44 -28.14
N ARG A 425 -15.64 -11.93 -28.04
CA ARG A 425 -15.03 -12.86 -29.00
C ARG A 425 -15.75 -14.20 -29.05
N LEU A 426 -16.04 -14.80 -27.89
CA LEU A 426 -16.85 -16.03 -27.82
C LEU A 426 -18.20 -15.90 -28.54
N ARG A 427 -18.88 -14.75 -28.38
CA ARG A 427 -20.13 -14.47 -29.11
C ARG A 427 -19.91 -14.33 -30.62
N ALA A 428 -18.78 -13.75 -31.04
CA ALA A 428 -18.43 -13.62 -32.45
C ALA A 428 -18.15 -14.98 -33.12
N ASP A 429 -17.64 -15.94 -32.35
CA ASP A 429 -17.46 -17.35 -32.76
C ASP A 429 -18.79 -18.12 -32.87
N GLY A 430 -19.93 -17.49 -32.52
CA GLY A 430 -21.26 -18.11 -32.57
C GLY A 430 -21.63 -18.89 -31.31
N VAL A 431 -20.86 -18.78 -30.23
CA VAL A 431 -21.13 -19.42 -28.93
C VAL A 431 -22.15 -18.61 -28.15
N GLN A 432 -23.14 -19.28 -27.55
CA GLN A 432 -24.07 -18.65 -26.62
C GLN A 432 -23.38 -18.38 -25.28
N VAL A 433 -23.25 -17.10 -24.90
CA VAL A 433 -22.58 -16.70 -23.66
C VAL A 433 -23.58 -16.20 -22.62
N ARG A 434 -23.59 -16.83 -21.45
CA ARG A 434 -24.34 -16.41 -20.26
C ARG A 434 -23.38 -16.04 -19.14
N VAL A 435 -23.68 -14.97 -18.41
CA VAL A 435 -22.90 -14.54 -17.24
C VAL A 435 -23.81 -14.59 -16.02
N GLU A 436 -23.41 -15.31 -15.00
CA GLU A 436 -24.07 -15.39 -13.70
C GLU A 436 -23.34 -14.48 -12.72
N ASP A 437 -23.85 -13.26 -12.58
CA ASP A 437 -23.28 -12.15 -11.82
C ASP A 437 -24.26 -11.68 -10.74
N PRO A 438 -24.49 -12.46 -9.66
CA PRO A 438 -25.52 -12.16 -8.67
C PRO A 438 -25.26 -10.82 -7.95
N ASP A 439 -23.99 -10.47 -7.78
CA ASP A 439 -23.55 -9.27 -7.05
C ASP A 439 -23.21 -8.09 -7.98
N GLY A 440 -23.38 -8.25 -9.30
CA GLY A 440 -23.13 -7.21 -10.28
C GLY A 440 -21.64 -6.78 -10.36
N VAL A 441 -20.69 -7.66 -10.03
CA VAL A 441 -19.26 -7.29 -9.96
C VAL A 441 -18.66 -6.95 -11.33
N LEU A 442 -19.19 -7.56 -12.39
CA LEU A 442 -18.78 -7.28 -13.76
C LEU A 442 -19.59 -6.12 -14.36
N THR A 443 -20.87 -6.02 -14.01
CA THR A 443 -21.84 -5.09 -14.62
C THR A 443 -22.03 -3.76 -13.87
N GLY A 444 -21.57 -3.64 -12.62
CA GLY A 444 -21.97 -2.60 -11.68
C GLY A 444 -20.86 -1.71 -11.11
N GLY A 445 -19.83 -1.35 -11.88
CA GLY A 445 -18.81 -0.39 -11.39
C GLY A 445 -18.39 0.66 -12.39
#